data_AF-A0A967IW66-F1
#
_entry.id   AF-A0A967IW66-F1
#
_cell.length_a   1.000
_cell.length_b   1.000
_cell.length_c   1.000
_cell.angle_alpha   90.00
_cell.angle_beta   90.00
_cell.angle_gamma   90.00
#
_symmetry.space_group_name_H-M   'P 1'
#
loop_
_entity.id
_entity.type
_entity.pdbx_description
1 polymer ?
#
loop_
_entity_poly.entity_id
_entity_poly.type
_entity_poly.pdbx_seq_one_letter_code
_entity_poly.pdbx_strand_id
1 'polypeptide(L)'
;MARITVEDCLDRVANRFQLVLVATKRARQIERGSSALVEEERDKPTVLALREIADGKTNAAILDEEPEELMAGVEPEDETPTVPDGSA
;
A
#
# COMPACT_ATOMS: atom_id res chain seq x y z
N MET A 1 6.68 4.93 -16.48
CA MET A 1 7.44 5.05 -15.22
C MET A 1 7.47 6.52 -14.87
N ALA A 2 6.44 6.97 -14.15
CA ALA A 2 6.34 8.36 -13.74
C ALA A 2 7.51 8.71 -12.83
N ARG A 3 8.21 9.81 -13.15
CA ARG A 3 9.31 10.32 -12.33
C ARG A 3 8.69 11.10 -11.16
N ILE A 4 8.44 10.42 -10.05
CA ILE A 4 8.03 11.05 -8.80
C ILE A 4 9.22 11.11 -7.84
N THR A 5 9.35 12.20 -7.12
CA THR A 5 10.40 12.40 -6.13
C THR A 5 9.82 12.44 -4.72
N VAL A 6 10.67 12.22 -3.71
CA VAL A 6 10.24 12.24 -2.31
C VAL A 6 9.93 13.67 -1.89
N GLU A 7 10.63 14.63 -2.49
CA GLU A 7 10.44 16.07 -2.33
C GLU A 7 9.00 16.48 -2.66
N ASP A 8 8.44 16.00 -3.77
CA ASP A 8 7.05 16.28 -4.18
C ASP A 8 6.02 15.80 -3.13
N CYS A 9 6.34 14.69 -2.44
CA CYS A 9 5.48 14.14 -1.40
C CYS A 9 5.63 14.88 -0.06
N LEU A 10 6.84 15.40 0.22
CA LEU A 10 7.16 16.10 1.47
C LEU A 10 6.51 17.49 1.55
N ASP A 11 6.23 18.12 0.42
CA ASP A 11 5.43 19.35 0.35
C ASP A 11 4.00 19.17 0.88
N ARG A 12 3.52 17.92 0.92
CA ARG A 12 2.17 17.53 1.36
C ARG A 12 2.17 16.90 2.74
N VAL A 13 3.19 16.10 3.04
CA VAL A 13 3.37 15.44 4.35
C VAL A 13 4.77 15.76 4.87
N ALA A 14 4.86 16.69 5.81
CA ALA A 14 6.14 17.17 6.34
C ALA A 14 7.01 16.09 7.01
N ASN A 15 6.40 14.99 7.47
CA ASN A 15 7.10 13.90 8.16
C ASN A 15 7.32 12.70 7.23
N ARG A 16 8.60 12.33 7.01
CA ARG A 16 9.00 11.18 6.18
C ARG A 16 8.48 9.83 6.68
N PHE A 17 8.43 9.61 8.00
CA PHE A 17 7.89 8.38 8.55
C PHE A 17 6.38 8.28 8.32
N GLN A 18 5.69 9.39 8.50
CA GLN A 18 4.26 9.47 8.24
C GLN A 18 3.95 9.29 6.75
N LEU A 19 4.77 9.85 5.86
CA LEU A 19 4.68 9.61 4.42
C LEU A 19 4.73 8.12 4.09
N VAL A 20 5.69 7.37 4.67
CA VAL A 20 5.80 5.92 4.45
C VAL A 20 4.56 5.18 4.94
N LEU A 21 4.02 5.56 6.11
CA LEU A 21 2.81 4.95 6.67
C LEU A 21 1.59 5.21 5.78
N VAL A 22 1.37 6.47 5.37
CA VAL A 22 0.27 6.88 4.49
C VAL A 22 0.37 6.16 3.14
N ALA A 23 1.55 6.17 2.52
CA ALA A 23 1.78 5.52 1.24
C ALA A 23 1.54 4.01 1.31
N THR A 24 1.96 3.36 2.40
CA THR A 24 1.75 1.92 2.61
C THR A 24 0.27 1.59 2.80
N LYS A 25 -0.43 2.33 3.66
CA LYS A 25 -1.87 2.12 3.91
C LYS A 25 -2.66 2.32 2.61
N ARG A 26 -2.36 3.37 1.86
CA ARG A 26 -3.03 3.65 0.59
C ARG A 26 -2.70 2.63 -0.50
N ALA A 27 -1.43 2.23 -0.63
CA ALA A 27 -1.03 1.21 -1.59
C ALA A 27 -1.77 -0.11 -1.37
N ARG A 28 -1.96 -0.52 -0.11
CA ARG A 28 -2.74 -1.72 0.24
C ARG A 28 -4.23 -1.59 -0.14
N GLN A 29 -4.83 -0.41 0.00
CA GLN A 29 -6.20 -0.19 -0.46
C GLN A 29 -6.30 -0.39 -1.98
N ILE A 30 -5.36 0.19 -2.74
CA ILE A 30 -5.32 0.06 -4.20
C ILE A 30 -5.09 -1.41 -4.61
N GLU A 31 -4.18 -2.11 -3.93
CA GLU A 31 -3.91 -3.53 -4.16
C GLU A 31 -5.13 -4.42 -3.92
N ARG A 32 -5.98 -4.06 -2.95
CA ARG A 32 -7.25 -4.73 -2.67
C ARG A 32 -8.39 -4.38 -3.63
N GLY A 33 -8.13 -3.52 -4.62
CA GLY A 33 -9.12 -3.13 -5.64
C GLY A 33 -9.81 -1.79 -5.39
N SER A 34 -9.33 -0.97 -4.43
CA SER A 34 -9.77 0.43 -4.35
C SER A 34 -9.38 1.15 -5.63
N SER A 35 -10.30 1.99 -6.15
CA SER A 35 -10.01 2.83 -7.30
C SER A 35 -8.89 3.83 -6.99
N ALA A 36 -7.89 3.90 -7.88
CA ALA A 36 -6.89 4.95 -7.85
C ALA A 36 -7.52 6.30 -8.23
N LEU A 37 -7.11 7.37 -7.56
CA LEU A 37 -7.58 8.74 -7.82
C LEU A 37 -6.75 9.46 -8.90
N VAL A 38 -5.76 8.76 -9.46
CA VAL A 38 -4.85 9.23 -10.52
C VAL A 38 -4.87 8.21 -11.66
N GLU A 39 -4.52 8.66 -12.87
CA GLU A 39 -4.43 7.76 -14.02
C GLU A 39 -3.39 6.66 -13.80
N GLU A 40 -3.82 5.42 -13.99
CA GLU A 40 -2.96 4.24 -13.87
C GLU A 40 -2.08 4.09 -15.13
N GLU A 41 -0.89 4.66 -15.09
CA GLU A 41 0.10 4.52 -16.17
C GLU A 41 0.91 3.20 -16.05
N ARG A 42 0.25 2.09 -15.71
CA ARG A 42 0.87 0.78 -15.42
C ARG A 42 1.89 0.82 -14.27
N ASP A 43 1.73 1.79 -13.37
CA ASP A 43 2.56 1.95 -12.20
C ASP A 43 2.14 0.97 -11.09
N LYS A 44 3.07 0.60 -10.21
CA LYS A 44 2.75 -0.24 -9.04
C LYS A 44 1.85 0.52 -8.05
N PRO A 45 1.03 -0.17 -7.23
CA PRO A 45 0.16 0.48 -6.23
C PRO A 45 0.90 1.47 -5.31
N THR A 46 2.14 1.17 -4.96
CA THR A 46 3.00 2.06 -4.15
C THR A 46 3.32 3.38 -4.86
N VAL A 47 3.56 3.34 -6.16
CA VAL A 47 3.88 4.54 -6.95
C VAL A 47 2.60 5.36 -7.17
N LEU A 48 1.46 4.70 -7.40
CA LEU A 48 0.16 5.36 -7.47
C LEU A 48 -0.18 6.08 -6.17
N ALA A 49 0.01 5.43 -5.03
CA ALA A 49 -0.19 6.05 -3.71
C ALA A 49 0.70 7.28 -3.51
N LEU A 50 1.98 7.22 -3.88
CA LEU A 50 2.88 8.39 -3.80
C LEU A 50 2.44 9.52 -4.73
N ARG A 51 1.94 9.22 -5.94
CA ARG A 51 1.39 10.22 -6.86
C ARG A 51 0.14 10.88 -6.29
N GLU A 52 -0.77 10.12 -5.69
CA GLU A 52 -1.93 10.69 -5.00
C GLU A 52 -1.53 11.61 -3.86
N ILE A 53 -0.48 11.25 -3.10
CA ILE A 53 0.02 12.09 -2.02
C ILE A 53 0.61 13.38 -2.58
N ALA A 54 1.46 13.32 -3.61
CA ALA A 54 2.04 14.51 -4.26
C ALA A 54 0.97 15.44 -4.86
N ASP A 55 -0.05 14.87 -5.51
CA ASP A 55 -1.22 15.59 -6.04
C ASP A 55 -2.10 16.18 -4.92
N GLY A 56 -1.90 15.78 -3.66
CA GLY A 56 -2.71 16.22 -2.51
C GLY A 56 -4.09 15.56 -2.43
N LYS A 57 -4.28 14.43 -3.11
CA LYS A 57 -5.53 13.63 -3.10
C LYS A 57 -5.63 12.72 -1.88
N THR A 58 -4.49 12.31 -1.33
CA THR A 58 -4.39 11.45 -0.14
C THR A 58 -3.50 12.13 0.91
N ASN A 59 -3.91 12.08 2.18
CA ASN A 59 -3.21 12.72 3.29
C ASN A 59 -3.14 11.81 4.53
N ALA A 60 -2.65 12.34 5.64
CA ALA A 60 -2.54 11.62 6.90
C ALA A 60 -3.87 11.11 7.49
N ALA A 61 -5.03 11.68 7.11
CA ALA A 61 -6.32 11.30 7.66
C ALA A 61 -6.69 9.84 7.31
N ILE A 62 -6.13 9.30 6.22
CA ILE A 62 -6.28 7.88 5.89
C ILE A 62 -5.80 6.98 7.02
N LEU A 63 -4.86 7.43 7.86
CA LEU A 63 -4.34 6.64 8.98
C LEU A 63 -5.37 6.49 10.10
N ASP A 64 -6.23 7.49 10.30
CA ASP A 64 -7.26 7.52 11.33
C ASP A 64 -8.54 6.77 10.93
N GLU A 65 -8.76 6.56 9.63
CA GLU A 65 -9.85 5.72 9.14
C GLU A 65 -9.65 4.29 9.66
N GLU A 66 -10.61 3.82 10.46
CA GLU A 66 -10.62 2.43 10.92
C GLU A 66 -10.58 1.55 9.67
N PRO A 67 -9.55 0.70 9.56
CA PRO A 67 -9.48 -0.16 8.40
C PRO A 67 -10.72 -1.04 8.41
N GLU A 68 -11.35 -1.24 7.25
CA GLU A 68 -12.35 -2.30 7.02
C GLU A 68 -11.74 -3.73 7.19
N GLU A 69 -10.68 -3.86 7.99
CA GLU A 69 -9.84 -5.02 8.26
C GLU A 69 -10.55 -6.12 9.06
N LEU A 70 -11.71 -5.88 9.67
CA LEU A 70 -12.38 -6.93 10.45
C LEU A 70 -13.09 -8.00 9.61
N MET A 71 -13.19 -7.85 8.27
CA MET A 71 -14.04 -8.74 7.47
C MET A 71 -13.34 -9.56 6.36
N ALA A 72 -12.08 -9.28 5.99
CA ALA A 72 -11.46 -9.95 4.84
C ALA A 72 -10.17 -10.72 5.19
N GLY A 73 -10.34 -11.98 5.59
CA GLY A 73 -9.42 -13.07 5.23
C GLY A 73 -8.09 -13.15 5.97
N VAL A 74 -8.14 -13.63 7.21
CA VAL A 74 -7.05 -14.48 7.71
C VAL A 74 -7.24 -15.87 7.08
N GLU A 75 -6.68 -16.11 5.91
CA GLU A 75 -6.41 -17.48 5.46
C GLU A 75 -5.06 -17.85 6.08
N PRO A 76 -4.99 -18.72 7.11
CA PRO A 76 -3.72 -19.27 7.54
C PRO A 76 -3.22 -20.19 6.41
N GLU A 77 -2.18 -19.76 5.71
CA GLU A 77 -1.38 -20.68 4.89
C GLU A 77 -0.57 -21.56 5.87
N ASP A 78 -1.22 -22.63 6.35
CA ASP A 78 -0.57 -23.69 7.13
C ASP A 78 0.37 -24.45 6.19
N GLU A 79 1.63 -24.02 6.18
CA GLU A 79 2.75 -24.75 5.62
C GLU A 79 2.93 -26.05 6.40
N THR A 80 2.56 -27.19 5.82
CA THR A 80 3.19 -28.46 6.20
C THR A 80 4.09 -28.91 5.06
N PRO A 81 5.43 -28.86 5.23
CA PRO A 81 6.33 -29.54 4.33
C PRO A 81 6.03 -31.04 4.43
N THR A 82 5.52 -31.63 3.35
CA THR A 82 5.50 -33.09 3.20
C THR A 82 6.94 -33.57 3.22
N VAL A 83 7.41 -34.03 4.37
CA VAL A 83 8.69 -34.74 4.48
C VAL A 83 8.50 -36.06 3.70
N PRO A 84 9.27 -36.32 2.63
CA PRO A 84 9.25 -37.63 2.02
C PRO A 84 9.94 -38.59 2.98
N ASP A 85 9.15 -39.42 3.66
CA ASP A 85 9.67 -40.55 4.43
C ASP A 85 10.33 -41.53 3.45
N GLY A 86 11.63 -41.35 3.27
CA GLY A 86 12.52 -42.26 2.59
C GLY A 86 13.68 -42.58 3.52
N SER A 87 13.58 -43.69 4.26
CA SER A 87 14.67 -44.63 4.58
C SER A 87 14.44 -45.39 5.90
N ALA A 88 14.04 -46.66 5.80
CA ALA A 88 14.74 -47.82 6.38
C ALA A 88 14.03 -49.12 5.99
#